data_AF-A0A2E6TWK2-F1
#
_entry.id   AF-A0A2E6TWK2-F1
#
_cell.length_a   1.000
_cell.length_b   1.000
_cell.length_c   1.000
_cell.angle_alpha   90.00
_cell.angle_beta   90.00
_cell.angle_gamma   90.00
#
_symmetry.space_group_name_H-M   'P 1'
#
loop_
_entity.id
_entity.type
_entity.pdbx_description
1 polymer ?
#
loop_
_entity_poly.entity_id
_entity_poly.type
_entity_poly.pdbx_seq_one_letter_code
_entity_poly.pdbx_strand_id
1 'polypeptide(L)'
;MTRHAGKETARGWRLGTRERLGLEVFGTVANMGPMKAMKHSVLFSLTLGILLSAPQITHAADADALEAIKKNGGLALPWPGEVDSWEVEFHLRGRDLTDAQLSQAVSLKNILSLNLRDTKITGAGLAHLKGLTKLRRLHLERTQIDDAGIAHLAGLADLEYLNLYGTKVTDKGMEHLASLKKLKQLYIWQTDVTEAGATKLAKALPDLRIVRGVDLSKIVIAKKEEAMPTNVLKWIPMTAEDKPPKSVPGSFILVYFENKSTQPVKLFWVGYDSKLRQYGEIAPGGTRKQTTYSEASWVVTDKNDKPLGRFLTGYKEAKAIIPAK
;
A
#
# COMPACT_ATOMS: atom_id res chain seq x y z
N MET A 1 5.36 -60.33 21.10
CA MET A 1 4.33 -60.55 20.06
C MET A 1 3.67 -59.19 19.81
N THR A 2 3.96 -58.56 18.66
CA THR A 2 3.02 -58.32 17.52
C THR A 2 1.96 -57.23 17.81
N ARG A 3 2.04 -56.03 17.19
CA ARG A 3 1.65 -55.63 15.79
C ARG A 3 0.12 -55.60 15.61
N HIS A 4 -0.54 -54.67 14.91
CA HIS A 4 -0.17 -53.52 14.04
C HIS A 4 -1.09 -52.31 14.39
N ALA A 5 -0.77 -51.02 14.24
CA ALA A 5 -0.17 -50.18 13.17
C ALA A 5 -1.17 -49.68 12.09
N GLY A 6 -1.23 -48.36 11.91
CA GLY A 6 -1.99 -47.67 10.85
C GLY A 6 -1.48 -46.21 10.68
N LYS A 7 -1.09 -45.84 9.46
CA LYS A 7 -0.58 -44.51 9.06
C LYS A 7 -0.82 -44.30 7.57
N GLU A 8 -1.44 -43.19 7.18
CA GLU A 8 -1.37 -42.59 5.83
C GLU A 8 -1.66 -41.08 5.92
N THR A 9 -1.39 -40.26 4.90
CA THR A 9 -0.05 -39.78 4.49
C THR A 9 -0.21 -38.46 3.71
N ALA A 10 0.60 -37.45 4.02
CA ALA A 10 0.61 -36.21 3.24
C ALA A 10 1.37 -36.39 1.91
N ARG A 11 0.84 -35.81 0.81
CA ARG A 11 1.52 -35.78 -0.49
C ARG A 11 1.93 -34.35 -0.86
N GLY A 12 3.23 -34.05 -0.74
CA GLY A 12 3.85 -32.89 -1.37
C GLY A 12 4.34 -33.25 -2.78
N TRP A 13 4.19 -32.33 -3.74
CA TRP A 13 4.64 -32.53 -5.11
C TRP A 13 6.15 -32.33 -5.24
N ARG A 14 6.81 -33.09 -6.13
CA ARG A 14 8.20 -32.86 -6.55
C ARG A 14 8.25 -32.55 -8.05
N LEU A 15 9.18 -31.68 -8.43
CA LEU A 15 9.57 -31.47 -9.82
C LEU A 15 10.44 -32.63 -10.32
N GLY A 16 10.33 -32.95 -11.61
CA GLY A 16 11.21 -33.84 -12.36
C GLY A 16 11.42 -33.28 -13.75
N THR A 17 12.66 -33.29 -14.25
CA THR A 17 13.06 -32.59 -15.49
C THR A 17 13.52 -33.54 -16.58
N ARG A 18 13.16 -33.23 -17.83
CA ARG A 18 13.81 -33.62 -19.11
C ARG A 18 14.14 -35.11 -19.31
N GLU A 19 13.69 -35.63 -20.45
CA GLU A 19 14.69 -36.05 -21.45
C GLU A 19 14.19 -35.87 -22.90
N ARG A 20 15.01 -36.25 -23.89
CA ARG A 20 14.90 -35.82 -25.29
C ARG A 20 15.20 -37.00 -26.22
N LEU A 21 14.29 -37.28 -27.16
CA LEU A 21 14.59 -38.04 -28.38
C LEU A 21 13.99 -37.34 -29.60
N GLY A 22 14.67 -37.47 -30.74
CA GLY A 22 14.23 -37.06 -32.06
C GLY A 22 14.78 -38.04 -33.09
N LEU A 23 14.20 -38.06 -34.30
CA LEU A 23 14.60 -38.95 -35.38
C LEU A 23 14.31 -38.28 -36.72
N GLU A 24 15.33 -38.21 -37.58
CA GLU A 24 15.26 -37.75 -38.97
C GLU A 24 15.33 -38.96 -39.92
N VAL A 25 14.62 -38.93 -41.05
CA VAL A 25 14.94 -39.72 -42.25
C VAL A 25 14.53 -38.93 -43.52
N PHE A 26 15.44 -38.93 -44.51
CA PHE A 26 15.33 -38.67 -45.97
C PHE A 26 13.93 -38.92 -46.60
N GLY A 27 13.49 -38.34 -47.74
CA GLY A 27 14.10 -37.58 -48.85
C GLY A 27 13.09 -37.54 -50.05
N THR A 28 13.33 -37.15 -51.31
CA THR A 28 14.45 -36.47 -52.02
C THR A 28 13.93 -35.92 -53.40
N VAL A 29 14.24 -34.65 -53.72
CA VAL A 29 14.30 -33.94 -55.05
C VAL A 29 13.31 -34.29 -56.21
N ALA A 30 12.66 -33.24 -56.72
CA ALA A 30 12.37 -33.03 -58.15
C ALA A 30 12.59 -31.53 -58.51
N ASN A 31 12.88 -31.19 -59.78
CA ASN A 31 13.45 -29.88 -60.17
C ASN A 31 12.78 -29.30 -61.43
N MET A 32 12.56 -27.97 -61.48
CA MET A 32 12.20 -27.25 -62.72
C MET A 32 12.64 -25.77 -62.70
N GLY A 33 12.90 -25.21 -63.89
CA GLY A 33 13.71 -24.00 -64.09
C GLY A 33 13.01 -22.63 -64.07
N PRO A 34 13.73 -21.54 -64.41
CA PRO A 34 13.40 -20.18 -63.95
C PRO A 34 12.88 -19.21 -65.02
N MET A 35 12.26 -18.09 -64.61
CA MET A 35 12.59 -16.76 -65.16
C MET A 35 12.01 -15.54 -64.40
N LYS A 36 12.87 -14.52 -64.27
CA LYS A 36 12.62 -13.05 -64.20
C LYS A 36 11.89 -12.44 -62.97
N ALA A 37 12.43 -11.28 -62.56
CA ALA A 37 11.90 -10.35 -61.56
C ALA A 37 10.76 -9.47 -62.17
N MET A 38 10.00 -8.64 -61.43
CA MET A 38 10.46 -7.59 -60.50
C MET A 38 9.28 -6.91 -59.76
N LYS A 39 9.60 -6.19 -58.67
CA LYS A 39 8.80 -5.14 -57.95
C LYS A 39 7.82 -5.56 -56.85
N HIS A 40 8.29 -5.36 -55.61
CA HIS A 40 7.58 -4.79 -54.45
C HIS A 40 6.05 -5.04 -54.27
N SER A 41 5.72 -5.88 -53.28
CA SER A 41 4.75 -5.51 -52.25
C SER A 41 5.21 -6.07 -50.90
N VAL A 42 4.82 -5.44 -49.79
CA VAL A 42 5.32 -5.78 -48.44
C VAL A 42 4.48 -6.89 -47.82
N LEU A 43 5.14 -7.86 -47.18
CA LEU A 43 4.48 -8.92 -46.42
C LEU A 43 3.76 -8.35 -45.19
N PHE A 44 2.55 -8.85 -44.93
CA PHE A 44 2.13 -9.16 -43.57
C PHE A 44 1.36 -10.49 -43.58
N SER A 45 2.05 -11.57 -43.21
CA SER A 45 1.45 -12.92 -43.20
C SER A 45 0.46 -13.09 -42.06
N LEU A 46 -0.63 -13.78 -42.35
CA LEU A 46 -1.58 -14.28 -41.34
C LEU A 46 -0.89 -15.30 -40.41
N THR A 47 -0.99 -15.08 -39.10
CA THR A 47 -0.75 -16.13 -38.08
C THR A 47 -1.92 -16.19 -37.09
N LEU A 48 -3.03 -16.71 -37.60
CA LEU A 48 -4.09 -17.47 -36.90
C LEU A 48 -4.08 -17.40 -35.35
N GLY A 49 -4.55 -16.28 -34.80
CA GLY A 49 -5.07 -16.26 -33.44
C GLY A 49 -6.46 -16.89 -33.43
N ILE A 50 -6.64 -18.02 -32.73
CA ILE A 50 -7.95 -18.70 -32.67
C ILE A 50 -8.89 -17.84 -31.82
N LEU A 51 -9.78 -17.10 -32.48
CA LEU A 51 -10.93 -16.49 -31.84
C LEU A 51 -11.91 -17.61 -31.45
N LEU A 52 -11.86 -18.01 -30.18
CA LEU A 52 -12.95 -18.76 -29.55
C LEU A 52 -14.12 -17.80 -29.35
N SER A 53 -14.84 -17.55 -30.44
CA SER A 53 -16.08 -16.75 -30.47
C SER A 53 -17.20 -17.51 -29.76
N ALA A 54 -17.14 -17.55 -28.43
CA ALA A 54 -18.29 -17.89 -27.62
C ALA A 54 -19.42 -16.90 -27.96
N PRO A 55 -20.65 -17.36 -28.25
CA PRO A 55 -21.76 -16.46 -28.52
C PRO A 55 -22.12 -15.74 -27.22
N GLN A 56 -21.68 -14.49 -27.07
CA GLN A 56 -22.22 -13.61 -26.05
C GLN A 56 -23.70 -13.40 -26.34
N ILE A 57 -24.58 -14.00 -25.53
CA ILE A 57 -26.02 -13.74 -25.57
C ILE A 57 -26.28 -12.44 -24.78
N THR A 58 -25.66 -11.34 -25.22
CA THR A 58 -26.11 -10.01 -24.84
C THR A 58 -27.51 -9.83 -25.42
N HIS A 59 -28.54 -9.72 -24.57
CA HIS A 59 -29.86 -9.34 -25.06
C HIS A 59 -29.78 -7.91 -25.63
N ALA A 60 -30.67 -7.55 -26.56
CA ALA A 60 -30.65 -6.22 -27.19
C ALA A 60 -30.63 -5.06 -26.15
N ALA A 61 -31.44 -5.18 -25.09
CA ALA A 61 -31.46 -4.20 -23.99
C ALA A 61 -30.14 -4.11 -23.20
N ASP A 62 -29.35 -5.18 -23.13
CA ASP A 62 -28.01 -5.15 -22.53
C ASP A 62 -27.01 -4.49 -23.48
N ALA A 63 -27.15 -4.67 -24.80
CA ALA A 63 -26.35 -3.98 -25.81
C ALA A 63 -26.62 -2.46 -25.85
N ASP A 64 -27.89 -2.05 -25.81
CA ASP A 64 -28.31 -0.64 -25.70
C ASP A 64 -27.73 0.00 -24.43
N ALA A 65 -27.77 -0.72 -23.31
CA ALA A 65 -27.22 -0.25 -22.04
C ALA A 65 -25.68 -0.12 -22.08
N LEU A 66 -24.99 -1.07 -22.72
CA LEU A 66 -23.53 -1.01 -22.93
C LEU A 66 -23.13 0.17 -23.83
N GLU A 67 -23.91 0.50 -24.86
CA GLU A 67 -23.69 1.72 -25.65
C GLU A 67 -23.98 2.97 -24.81
N ALA A 68 -25.06 3.01 -24.05
CA ALA A 68 -25.40 4.14 -23.17
C ALA A 68 -24.31 4.39 -22.10
N ILE A 69 -23.77 3.33 -21.49
CA ILE A 69 -22.61 3.40 -20.58
C ILE A 69 -21.43 4.04 -21.30
N LYS A 70 -21.00 3.48 -22.44
CA LYS A 70 -19.85 3.94 -23.23
C LYS A 70 -20.00 5.40 -23.70
N LYS A 71 -21.19 5.77 -24.19
CA LYS A 71 -21.55 7.11 -24.68
C LYS A 71 -21.46 8.17 -23.58
N ASN A 72 -21.84 7.81 -22.36
CA ASN A 72 -21.76 8.70 -21.19
C ASN A 72 -20.40 8.62 -20.46
N GLY A 73 -19.35 8.12 -21.15
CA GLY A 73 -17.98 8.05 -20.61
C GLY A 73 -17.76 6.95 -19.57
N GLY A 74 -18.69 6.01 -19.45
CA GLY A 74 -18.55 4.84 -18.60
C GLY A 74 -17.81 3.68 -19.26
N LEU A 75 -17.41 2.72 -18.44
CA LEU A 75 -16.82 1.44 -18.82
C LEU A 75 -17.62 0.32 -18.15
N ALA A 76 -17.90 -0.75 -18.89
CA ALA A 76 -18.47 -1.98 -18.35
C ALA A 76 -17.47 -3.12 -18.51
N LEU A 77 -17.26 -3.90 -17.44
CA LEU A 77 -16.31 -5.01 -17.38
C LEU A 77 -17.03 -6.28 -16.86
N PRO A 78 -16.70 -7.48 -17.36
CA PRO A 78 -17.20 -8.73 -16.79
C PRO A 78 -16.72 -8.91 -15.34
N TRP A 79 -17.62 -9.29 -14.45
CA TRP A 79 -17.30 -9.54 -13.05
C TRP A 79 -16.50 -10.85 -12.87
N PRO A 80 -15.36 -10.85 -12.14
CA PRO A 80 -14.55 -12.05 -11.98
C PRO A 80 -15.30 -13.20 -11.29
N GLY A 81 -15.43 -14.32 -12.01
CA GLY A 81 -15.96 -15.58 -11.48
C GLY A 81 -17.49 -15.72 -11.51
N GLU A 82 -18.23 -14.77 -12.08
CA GLU A 82 -19.69 -14.84 -12.19
C GLU A 82 -20.14 -14.49 -13.61
N VAL A 83 -20.84 -15.42 -14.27
CA VAL A 83 -21.22 -15.31 -15.69
C VAL A 83 -22.30 -14.23 -15.88
N ASP A 84 -22.26 -13.55 -17.04
CA ASP A 84 -23.20 -12.50 -17.45
C ASP A 84 -23.49 -11.45 -16.38
N SER A 85 -22.45 -11.07 -15.63
CA SER A 85 -22.49 -10.16 -14.49
C SER A 85 -21.41 -9.09 -14.62
N TRP A 86 -21.65 -7.88 -14.11
CA TRP A 86 -20.89 -6.68 -14.53
C TRP A 86 -20.39 -5.80 -13.39
N GLU A 87 -19.21 -5.22 -13.61
CA GLU A 87 -18.72 -4.00 -12.95
C GLU A 87 -18.86 -2.81 -13.92
N VAL A 88 -19.47 -1.72 -13.48
CA VAL A 88 -19.75 -0.54 -14.31
C VAL A 88 -19.16 0.70 -13.64
N GLU A 89 -18.29 1.43 -14.35
CA GLU A 89 -17.56 2.57 -13.80
C GLU A 89 -17.66 3.83 -14.65
N PHE A 90 -17.94 4.98 -14.01
CA PHE A 90 -17.96 6.30 -14.66
C PHE A 90 -16.83 7.23 -14.18
N HIS A 91 -16.19 6.93 -13.06
CA HIS A 91 -15.28 7.83 -12.34
C HIS A 91 -14.08 8.36 -13.16
N LEU A 92 -13.63 7.64 -14.20
CA LEU A 92 -12.49 8.01 -15.03
C LEU A 92 -12.81 9.06 -16.12
N ARG A 93 -13.98 8.97 -16.76
CA ARG A 93 -14.35 9.79 -17.94
C ARG A 93 -15.78 10.32 -17.90
N GLY A 94 -16.73 9.55 -17.36
CA GLY A 94 -18.14 9.93 -17.20
C GLY A 94 -18.44 10.82 -16.00
N ARG A 95 -17.52 11.69 -15.58
CA ARG A 95 -17.73 12.60 -14.41
C ARG A 95 -18.84 13.64 -14.61
N ASP A 96 -19.26 13.84 -15.85
CA ASP A 96 -20.43 14.67 -16.19
C ASP A 96 -21.77 13.91 -16.14
N LEU A 97 -21.79 12.62 -15.79
CA LEU A 97 -23.01 11.80 -15.73
C LEU A 97 -24.06 12.38 -14.76
N THR A 98 -25.26 12.58 -15.28
CA THR A 98 -26.46 13.03 -14.55
C THR A 98 -27.49 11.91 -14.36
N ASP A 99 -28.43 12.12 -13.45
CA ASP A 99 -29.48 11.17 -13.08
C ASP A 99 -30.25 10.62 -14.30
N ALA A 100 -30.58 11.49 -15.25
CA ALA A 100 -31.28 11.11 -16.49
C ALA A 100 -30.45 10.16 -17.38
N GLN A 101 -29.13 10.34 -17.44
CA GLN A 101 -28.21 9.46 -18.19
C GLN A 101 -28.00 8.13 -17.47
N LEU A 102 -27.95 8.14 -16.12
CA LEU A 102 -27.83 6.93 -15.31
C LEU A 102 -28.99 5.95 -15.57
N SER A 103 -30.22 6.46 -15.78
CA SER A 103 -31.40 5.64 -16.08
C SER A 103 -31.24 4.69 -17.28
N GLN A 104 -30.43 5.07 -18.28
CA GLN A 104 -30.14 4.26 -19.48
C GLN A 104 -28.96 3.31 -19.28
N ALA A 105 -28.09 3.58 -18.31
CA ALA A 105 -26.95 2.72 -17.99
C ALA A 105 -27.35 1.52 -17.11
N VAL A 106 -28.37 1.68 -16.26
CA VAL A 106 -28.79 0.67 -15.28
C VAL A 106 -29.88 -0.29 -15.77
N SER A 107 -30.21 -0.26 -17.07
CA SER A 107 -30.98 -1.34 -17.72
C SER A 107 -30.14 -2.59 -18.01
N LEU A 108 -28.80 -2.48 -17.95
CA LEU A 108 -27.88 -3.62 -18.02
C LEU A 108 -28.16 -4.58 -16.84
N LYS A 109 -28.45 -5.85 -17.14
CA LYS A 109 -28.75 -6.84 -16.10
C LYS A 109 -27.51 -7.21 -15.29
N ASN A 110 -27.71 -7.70 -14.06
CA ASN A 110 -26.66 -8.25 -13.21
C ASN A 110 -25.44 -7.32 -12.94
N ILE A 111 -25.64 -6.01 -12.80
CA ILE A 111 -24.60 -5.14 -12.24
C ILE A 111 -24.34 -5.54 -10.79
N LEU A 112 -23.12 -5.97 -10.48
CA LEU A 112 -22.67 -6.38 -9.15
C LEU A 112 -21.79 -5.32 -8.48
N SER A 113 -21.17 -4.44 -9.27
CA SER A 113 -20.41 -3.29 -8.79
C SER A 113 -20.71 -2.07 -9.66
N LEU A 114 -21.05 -0.95 -9.03
CA LEU A 114 -21.40 0.30 -9.70
C LEU A 114 -20.62 1.46 -9.10
N ASN A 115 -19.86 2.16 -9.95
CA ASN A 115 -18.95 3.21 -9.55
C ASN A 115 -19.31 4.57 -10.17
N LEU A 116 -20.05 5.35 -9.39
CA LEU A 116 -20.56 6.70 -9.69
C LEU A 116 -19.75 7.80 -8.98
N ARG A 117 -18.59 7.46 -8.42
CA ARG A 117 -17.69 8.43 -7.79
C ARG A 117 -17.37 9.61 -8.71
N ASP A 118 -17.29 10.81 -8.13
CA ASP A 118 -16.93 12.06 -8.82
C ASP A 118 -17.86 12.42 -10.01
N THR A 119 -19.11 11.92 -10.00
CA THR A 119 -20.16 12.25 -10.99
C THR A 119 -21.13 13.33 -10.49
N LYS A 120 -22.02 13.80 -11.37
CA LYS A 120 -23.08 14.79 -11.05
C LYS A 120 -24.37 14.16 -10.51
N ILE A 121 -24.35 12.88 -10.13
CA ILE A 121 -25.52 12.16 -9.60
C ILE A 121 -26.02 12.78 -8.29
N THR A 122 -27.34 12.90 -8.17
CA THR A 122 -28.06 13.42 -6.99
C THR A 122 -28.86 12.32 -6.30
N GLY A 123 -29.45 12.64 -5.14
CA GLY A 123 -30.35 11.71 -4.43
C GLY A 123 -31.48 11.16 -5.31
N ALA A 124 -31.99 11.95 -6.26
CA ALA A 124 -33.03 11.50 -7.20
C ALA A 124 -32.53 10.39 -8.14
N GLY A 125 -31.28 10.45 -8.61
CA GLY A 125 -30.69 9.44 -9.50
C GLY A 125 -30.62 8.03 -8.87
N LEU A 126 -30.52 7.94 -7.54
CA LEU A 126 -30.56 6.65 -6.84
C LEU A 126 -31.90 5.93 -6.97
N ALA A 127 -32.98 6.62 -7.38
CA ALA A 127 -34.26 5.99 -7.67
C ALA A 127 -34.18 4.95 -8.80
N HIS A 128 -33.25 5.14 -9.75
CA HIS A 128 -33.03 4.20 -10.85
C HIS A 128 -32.34 2.90 -10.41
N LEU A 129 -31.63 2.90 -9.27
CA LEU A 129 -30.89 1.72 -8.81
C LEU A 129 -31.78 0.62 -8.21
N LYS A 130 -33.06 0.92 -7.92
CA LYS A 130 -33.98 0.01 -7.20
C LYS A 130 -34.13 -1.39 -7.83
N GLY A 131 -33.91 -1.53 -9.14
CA GLY A 131 -33.95 -2.81 -9.85
C GLY A 131 -32.68 -3.66 -9.72
N LEU A 132 -31.55 -3.09 -9.27
CA LEU A 132 -30.25 -3.75 -9.19
C LEU A 132 -30.12 -4.59 -7.90
N THR A 133 -31.06 -5.49 -7.65
CA THR A 133 -31.17 -6.24 -6.37
C THR A 133 -29.95 -7.11 -6.04
N LYS A 134 -29.13 -7.45 -7.04
CA LYS A 134 -27.85 -8.18 -6.89
C LYS A 134 -26.63 -7.28 -6.61
N LEU A 135 -26.77 -5.95 -6.59
CA LEU A 135 -25.65 -5.01 -6.49
C LEU A 135 -24.92 -5.20 -5.15
N ARG A 136 -23.63 -5.57 -5.20
CA ARG A 136 -22.79 -5.87 -4.03
C ARG A 136 -21.87 -4.73 -3.63
N ARG A 137 -21.51 -3.85 -4.56
CA ARG A 137 -20.66 -2.67 -4.32
C ARG A 137 -21.25 -1.43 -4.95
N LEU A 138 -21.31 -0.34 -4.18
CA LEU A 138 -21.75 0.97 -4.65
C LEU A 138 -20.80 2.08 -4.17
N HIS A 139 -20.18 2.76 -5.12
CA HIS A 139 -19.29 3.90 -4.91
C HIS A 139 -20.00 5.21 -5.28
N LEU A 140 -20.20 6.09 -4.28
CA LEU A 140 -20.88 7.38 -4.39
C LEU A 140 -19.97 8.53 -3.91
N GLU A 141 -18.66 8.32 -3.85
CA GLU A 141 -17.70 9.31 -3.35
C GLU A 141 -17.83 10.67 -4.07
N ARG A 142 -18.02 11.74 -3.29
CA ARG A 142 -18.09 13.14 -3.74
C ARG A 142 -19.20 13.43 -4.77
N THR A 143 -20.30 12.70 -4.68
CA THR A 143 -21.55 12.96 -5.43
C THR A 143 -22.52 13.82 -4.63
N GLN A 144 -23.65 14.22 -5.23
CA GLN A 144 -24.66 15.08 -4.59
C GLN A 144 -25.75 14.28 -3.84
N ILE A 145 -25.37 13.19 -3.18
CA ILE A 145 -26.28 12.34 -2.41
C ILE A 145 -26.57 12.96 -1.03
N ASP A 146 -27.82 12.82 -0.62
CA ASP A 146 -28.40 13.24 0.65
C ASP A 146 -29.20 12.08 1.30
N ASP A 147 -29.80 12.34 2.47
CA ASP A 147 -30.60 11.35 3.19
C ASP A 147 -31.77 10.77 2.37
N ALA A 148 -32.39 11.60 1.52
CA ALA A 148 -33.52 11.20 0.68
C ALA A 148 -33.09 10.21 -0.43
N GLY A 149 -31.90 10.42 -1.01
CA GLY A 149 -31.29 9.47 -1.93
C GLY A 149 -30.98 8.12 -1.28
N ILE A 150 -30.46 8.12 -0.04
CA ILE A 150 -30.14 6.87 0.67
C ILE A 150 -31.39 6.02 0.92
N ALA A 151 -32.57 6.62 1.08
CA ALA A 151 -33.84 5.88 1.20
C ALA A 151 -34.14 4.98 -0.03
N HIS A 152 -33.57 5.26 -1.20
CA HIS A 152 -33.74 4.42 -2.40
C HIS A 152 -32.86 3.17 -2.41
N LEU A 153 -31.84 3.09 -1.54
CA LEU A 153 -30.94 1.93 -1.46
C LEU A 153 -31.51 0.77 -0.62
N ALA A 154 -32.59 0.97 0.14
CA ALA A 154 -33.12 -0.01 1.11
C ALA A 154 -33.58 -1.36 0.51
N GLY A 155 -33.79 -1.44 -0.81
CA GLY A 155 -34.12 -2.68 -1.52
C GLY A 155 -32.90 -3.50 -2.00
N LEU A 156 -31.68 -2.97 -1.87
CA LEU A 156 -30.44 -3.59 -2.37
C LEU A 156 -29.91 -4.63 -1.37
N ALA A 157 -30.68 -5.70 -1.16
CA ALA A 157 -30.44 -6.69 -0.12
C ALA A 157 -29.07 -7.40 -0.20
N ASP A 158 -28.44 -7.44 -1.37
CA ASP A 158 -27.09 -8.00 -1.61
C ASP A 158 -25.93 -7.00 -1.44
N LEU A 159 -26.20 -5.74 -1.07
CA LEU A 159 -25.17 -4.71 -0.95
C LEU A 159 -24.21 -4.99 0.22
N GLU A 160 -22.94 -5.27 -0.09
CA GLU A 160 -21.90 -5.58 0.89
C GLU A 160 -20.97 -4.39 1.19
N TYR A 161 -20.81 -3.49 0.23
CA TYR A 161 -19.93 -2.31 0.30
C TYR A 161 -20.67 -1.05 -0.17
N LEU A 162 -20.64 0.00 0.66
CA LEU A 162 -21.17 1.31 0.32
C LEU A 162 -20.16 2.40 0.73
N ASN A 163 -19.81 3.29 -0.20
CA ASN A 163 -18.95 4.44 0.09
C ASN A 163 -19.68 5.77 -0.17
N LEU A 164 -19.87 6.53 0.91
CA LEU A 164 -20.55 7.83 0.96
C LEU A 164 -19.56 8.99 1.24
N TYR A 165 -18.25 8.75 1.12
CA TYR A 165 -17.23 9.76 1.42
C TYR A 165 -17.46 11.08 0.65
N GLY A 166 -17.55 12.20 1.37
CA GLY A 166 -17.76 13.51 0.76
C GLY A 166 -19.18 13.79 0.26
N THR A 167 -20.21 13.10 0.78
CA THR A 167 -21.64 13.34 0.48
C THR A 167 -22.35 14.09 1.61
N LYS A 168 -23.59 14.56 1.37
CA LYS A 168 -24.40 15.36 2.31
C LYS A 168 -25.33 14.50 3.18
N VAL A 169 -24.90 13.28 3.50
CA VAL A 169 -25.69 12.33 4.30
C VAL A 169 -25.51 12.61 5.79
N THR A 170 -26.60 12.53 6.55
CA THR A 170 -26.66 12.77 8.00
C THR A 170 -27.05 11.49 8.75
N ASP A 171 -27.20 11.59 10.07
CA ASP A 171 -27.74 10.52 10.93
C ASP A 171 -29.10 9.98 10.46
N LYS A 172 -29.90 10.75 9.71
CA LYS A 172 -31.20 10.31 9.17
C LYS A 172 -31.02 9.27 8.06
N GLY A 173 -30.11 9.50 7.11
CA GLY A 173 -29.82 8.56 6.03
C GLY A 173 -29.32 7.21 6.55
N MET A 174 -28.65 7.19 7.69
CA MET A 174 -28.22 5.94 8.36
C MET A 174 -29.40 5.05 8.77
N GLU A 175 -30.58 5.60 9.04
CA GLU A 175 -31.76 4.81 9.44
C GLU A 175 -32.25 3.92 8.29
N HIS A 176 -32.18 4.41 7.05
CA HIS A 176 -32.56 3.64 5.86
C HIS A 176 -31.60 2.47 5.56
N LEU A 177 -30.32 2.60 5.94
CA LEU A 177 -29.31 1.54 5.78
C LEU A 177 -29.49 0.36 6.74
N ALA A 178 -30.25 0.51 7.82
CA ALA A 178 -30.45 -0.55 8.83
C ALA A 178 -31.15 -1.82 8.29
N SER A 179 -31.77 -1.73 7.12
CA SER A 179 -32.36 -2.84 6.35
C SER A 179 -31.33 -3.75 5.68
N LEU A 180 -30.13 -3.23 5.36
CA LEU A 180 -29.15 -3.88 4.49
C LEU A 180 -28.30 -4.90 5.27
N LYS A 181 -28.91 -6.04 5.60
CA LYS A 181 -28.31 -7.07 6.48
C LYS A 181 -27.05 -7.76 5.93
N LYS A 182 -26.69 -7.55 4.66
CA LYS A 182 -25.43 -8.03 4.06
C LYS A 182 -24.33 -6.95 4.00
N LEU A 183 -24.59 -5.71 4.44
CA LEU A 183 -23.62 -4.63 4.39
C LEU A 183 -22.47 -4.89 5.38
N LYS A 184 -21.25 -5.09 4.86
CA LYS A 184 -20.03 -5.41 5.62
C LYS A 184 -19.14 -4.20 5.80
N GLN A 185 -19.17 -3.26 4.86
CA GLN A 185 -18.34 -2.05 4.88
C GLN A 185 -19.13 -0.81 4.50
N LEU A 186 -19.06 0.21 5.34
CA LEU A 186 -19.66 1.53 5.12
C LEU A 186 -18.62 2.62 5.37
N TYR A 187 -18.37 3.47 4.38
CA TYR A 187 -17.46 4.62 4.49
C TYR A 187 -18.28 5.92 4.53
N ILE A 188 -18.11 6.71 5.59
CA ILE A 188 -18.87 7.94 5.89
C ILE A 188 -17.96 9.10 6.35
N TRP A 189 -16.67 9.06 6.01
CA TRP A 189 -15.77 10.18 6.28
C TRP A 189 -16.13 11.40 5.42
N GLN A 190 -16.01 12.61 5.97
CA GLN A 190 -16.46 13.85 5.32
C GLN A 190 -17.95 13.79 4.90
N THR A 191 -18.78 13.30 5.81
CA THR A 191 -20.24 13.43 5.79
C THR A 191 -20.69 14.06 7.11
N ASP A 192 -21.97 14.44 7.23
CA ASP A 192 -22.56 15.00 8.44
C ASP A 192 -23.06 13.92 9.42
N VAL A 193 -22.62 12.66 9.25
CA VAL A 193 -22.96 11.55 10.17
C VAL A 193 -22.16 11.65 11.47
N THR A 194 -22.89 11.81 12.57
CA THR A 194 -22.33 11.95 13.92
C THR A 194 -21.85 10.60 14.48
N GLU A 195 -21.23 10.64 15.66
CA GLU A 195 -20.91 9.42 16.38
C GLU A 195 -22.16 8.68 16.86
N ALA A 196 -23.21 9.41 17.26
CA ALA A 196 -24.46 8.84 17.72
C ALA A 196 -25.20 8.10 16.59
N GLY A 197 -25.27 8.67 15.39
CA GLY A 197 -25.84 8.01 14.21
C GLY A 197 -25.06 6.77 13.79
N ALA A 198 -23.72 6.86 13.73
CA ALA A 198 -22.87 5.71 13.44
C ALA A 198 -23.03 4.58 14.49
N THR A 199 -23.05 4.91 15.79
CA THR A 199 -23.30 3.93 16.87
C THR A 199 -24.73 3.37 16.82
N LYS A 200 -25.74 4.16 16.42
CA LYS A 200 -27.11 3.67 16.23
C LYS A 200 -27.19 2.63 15.11
N LEU A 201 -26.52 2.88 13.98
CA LEU A 201 -26.44 1.93 12.87
C LEU A 201 -25.65 0.67 13.24
N ALA A 202 -24.50 0.81 13.92
CA ALA A 202 -23.71 -0.33 14.39
C ALA A 202 -24.50 -1.26 15.36
N LYS A 203 -25.43 -0.72 16.16
CA LYS A 203 -26.34 -1.54 16.98
C LYS A 203 -27.38 -2.31 16.16
N ALA A 204 -27.74 -1.84 14.96
CA ALA A 204 -28.69 -2.50 14.06
C ALA A 204 -28.03 -3.48 13.06
N LEU A 205 -26.71 -3.35 12.89
CA LEU A 205 -25.84 -4.15 12.02
C LEU A 205 -24.49 -4.39 12.75
N PRO A 206 -24.39 -5.35 13.69
CA PRO A 206 -23.22 -5.51 14.57
C PRO A 206 -21.93 -5.88 13.82
N ASP A 207 -22.04 -6.57 12.68
CA ASP A 207 -20.89 -6.97 11.84
C ASP A 207 -20.46 -5.87 10.84
N LEU A 208 -21.15 -4.73 10.78
CA LEU A 208 -20.85 -3.65 9.85
C LEU A 208 -19.60 -2.87 10.27
N ARG A 209 -18.54 -2.94 9.45
CA ARG A 209 -17.38 -2.05 9.58
C ARG A 209 -17.71 -0.65 9.07
N ILE A 210 -18.04 0.25 9.98
CA ILE A 210 -18.21 1.69 9.71
C ILE A 210 -16.84 2.40 9.77
N VAL A 211 -16.48 3.12 8.71
CA VAL A 211 -15.22 3.88 8.58
C VAL A 211 -15.52 5.38 8.51
N ARG A 212 -15.19 6.10 9.59
CA ARG A 212 -15.41 7.56 9.75
C ARG A 212 -14.20 8.43 9.42
N GLY A 213 -13.10 7.82 8.96
CA GLY A 213 -11.81 8.48 8.69
C GLY A 213 -10.67 7.80 9.44
N VAL A 214 -9.51 8.45 9.53
CA VAL A 214 -8.39 8.02 10.39
C VAL A 214 -8.49 8.75 11.72
N ASP A 215 -8.70 8.00 12.80
CA ASP A 215 -8.64 8.55 14.16
C ASP A 215 -7.18 8.67 14.61
N LEU A 216 -6.62 9.87 14.43
CA LEU A 216 -5.24 10.19 14.82
C LEU A 216 -5.00 10.10 16.33
N SER A 217 -6.04 10.21 17.17
CA SER A 217 -5.89 10.10 18.64
C SER A 217 -5.53 8.68 19.09
N LYS A 218 -5.87 7.68 18.28
CA LYS A 218 -5.54 6.26 18.50
C LYS A 218 -4.15 5.86 17.97
N ILE A 219 -3.41 6.78 17.34
CA ILE A 219 -2.04 6.52 16.88
C ILE A 219 -1.06 6.72 18.05
N VAL A 220 -0.75 5.62 18.73
CA VAL A 220 0.35 5.59 19.70
C VAL A 220 1.67 5.75 18.94
N ILE A 221 2.31 6.91 19.06
CA ILE A 221 3.68 7.12 18.56
C ILE A 221 4.63 6.34 19.46
N ALA A 222 4.82 5.07 19.14
CA ALA A 222 5.79 4.20 19.80
C ALA A 222 7.21 4.69 19.48
N LYS A 223 7.73 5.57 20.35
CA LYS A 223 9.13 6.00 20.33
C LYS A 223 10.00 4.80 20.67
N LYS A 224 10.36 4.03 19.64
CA LYS A 224 11.22 2.85 19.74
C LYS A 224 12.51 3.24 20.46
N GLU A 225 12.71 2.69 21.64
CA GLU A 225 13.95 2.89 22.40
C GLU A 225 15.08 2.17 21.66
N GLU A 226 16.07 2.94 21.22
CA GLU A 226 17.25 2.39 20.54
C GLU A 226 18.14 1.70 21.55
N ALA A 227 18.29 0.38 21.43
CA ALA A 227 19.15 -0.39 22.31
C ALA A 227 20.61 0.10 22.20
N MET A 228 21.21 0.43 23.35
CA MET A 228 22.59 0.90 23.43
C MET A 228 23.57 -0.12 22.81
N PRO A 229 24.53 0.30 21.98
CA PRO A 229 25.46 -0.63 21.33
C PRO A 229 26.37 -1.33 22.35
N THR A 230 26.52 -2.64 22.19
CA THR A 230 27.34 -3.51 23.06
C THR A 230 28.84 -3.39 22.81
N ASN A 231 29.23 -2.86 21.66
CA ASN A 231 30.61 -2.60 21.27
C ASN A 231 31.17 -1.41 22.08
N VAL A 232 32.25 -1.60 22.85
CA VAL A 232 32.85 -0.55 23.68
C VAL A 232 34.19 -0.08 23.09
N LEU A 233 34.34 1.23 22.87
CA LEU A 233 35.59 1.81 22.39
C LEU A 233 36.66 1.80 23.49
N LYS A 234 37.91 1.48 23.10
CA LYS A 234 39.06 1.51 23.98
C LYS A 234 39.40 2.97 24.37
N TRP A 235 39.33 3.27 25.66
CA TRP A 235 39.91 4.48 26.23
C TRP A 235 41.43 4.44 26.16
N ILE A 236 42.03 5.54 25.73
CA ILE A 236 43.49 5.74 25.68
C ILE A 236 43.79 7.01 26.50
N PRO A 237 44.44 6.92 27.68
CA PRO A 237 44.89 8.10 28.42
C PRO A 237 45.78 9.02 27.56
N MET A 238 45.80 10.32 27.88
CA MET A 238 46.68 11.30 27.24
C MET A 238 47.21 12.30 28.27
N THR A 239 48.39 12.85 27.99
CA THR A 239 48.94 14.05 28.66
C THR A 239 48.82 15.28 27.74
N ALA A 240 49.41 16.43 28.12
CA ALA A 240 49.35 17.66 27.31
C ALA A 240 50.32 17.63 26.10
N GLU A 241 51.32 16.76 26.17
CA GLU A 241 52.37 16.56 25.18
C GLU A 241 51.93 15.59 24.07
N ASP A 242 50.92 14.75 24.35
CA ASP A 242 50.35 13.79 23.41
C ASP A 242 49.61 14.48 22.26
N LYS A 243 50.13 14.35 21.04
CA LYS A 243 49.40 14.74 19.83
C LYS A 243 48.40 13.64 19.47
N PRO A 244 47.08 13.92 19.43
CA PRO A 244 46.10 12.93 19.00
C PRO A 244 46.23 12.69 17.48
N PRO A 245 45.91 11.48 16.98
CA PRO A 245 45.85 11.26 15.54
C PRO A 245 44.73 12.10 14.93
N LYS A 246 44.96 12.67 13.74
CA LYS A 246 43.87 13.27 12.95
C LYS A 246 42.86 12.20 12.54
N SER A 247 41.59 12.57 12.43
CA SER A 247 40.60 11.68 11.82
C SER A 247 40.91 11.44 10.35
N VAL A 248 40.36 10.36 9.79
CA VAL A 248 40.29 10.12 8.34
C VAL A 248 38.84 10.25 7.85
N PRO A 249 38.59 10.57 6.56
CA PRO A 249 37.26 10.46 5.98
C PRO A 249 36.77 9.01 6.04
N GLY A 250 35.54 8.79 6.50
CA GLY A 250 34.98 7.46 6.77
C GLY A 250 33.47 7.40 6.57
N SER A 251 32.87 6.24 6.83
CA SER A 251 31.41 6.09 6.84
C SER A 251 30.80 6.74 8.09
N PHE A 252 29.55 7.19 8.01
CA PHE A 252 28.86 7.68 9.19
C PHE A 252 28.56 6.53 10.17
N ILE A 253 28.88 6.76 11.44
CA ILE A 253 28.59 5.85 12.57
C ILE A 253 27.98 6.63 13.72
N LEU A 254 27.48 5.89 14.71
CA LEU A 254 26.94 6.46 15.95
C LEU A 254 27.80 6.07 17.17
N VAL A 255 28.18 7.06 17.98
CA VAL A 255 28.91 6.83 19.23
C VAL A 255 28.12 7.38 20.41
N TYR A 256 27.95 6.56 21.44
CA TYR A 256 27.32 6.90 22.70
C TYR A 256 28.39 7.13 23.77
N PHE A 257 28.74 8.39 24.00
CA PHE A 257 29.68 8.76 25.06
C PHE A 257 28.98 8.68 26.43
N GLU A 258 29.68 8.15 27.44
CA GLU A 258 29.21 8.02 28.82
C GLU A 258 30.28 8.59 29.74
N ASN A 259 29.94 9.59 30.56
CA ASN A 259 30.86 10.18 31.52
C ASN A 259 30.73 9.51 32.90
N LYS A 260 31.67 8.62 33.26
CA LYS A 260 31.75 8.04 34.62
C LYS A 260 32.70 8.79 35.56
N SER A 261 33.27 9.92 35.14
CA SER A 261 34.08 10.76 36.01
C SER A 261 33.22 11.65 36.92
N THR A 262 33.83 12.17 37.98
CA THR A 262 33.20 13.05 38.96
C THR A 262 33.03 14.50 38.48
N GLN A 263 33.55 14.84 37.29
CA GLN A 263 33.61 16.20 36.75
C GLN A 263 32.92 16.29 35.37
N PRO A 264 32.43 17.48 34.96
CA PRO A 264 32.02 17.68 33.58
C PRO A 264 33.22 17.58 32.63
N VAL A 265 33.00 16.93 31.48
CA VAL A 265 34.03 16.72 30.45
C VAL A 265 33.58 17.26 29.10
N LYS A 266 34.51 17.81 28.32
CA LYS A 266 34.26 18.31 26.96
C LYS A 266 34.66 17.25 25.92
N LEU A 267 33.90 17.15 24.85
CA LEU A 267 34.22 16.31 23.69
C LEU A 267 34.72 17.14 22.52
N PHE A 268 35.90 16.77 22.02
CA PHE A 268 36.51 17.35 20.83
C PHE A 268 36.70 16.28 19.75
N TRP A 269 36.22 16.55 18.54
CA TRP A 269 36.61 15.81 17.35
C TRP A 269 37.94 16.36 16.83
N VAL A 270 38.87 15.48 16.43
CA VAL A 270 40.13 15.87 15.80
C VAL A 270 39.91 15.95 14.29
N GLY A 271 39.93 17.17 13.75
CA GLY A 271 39.69 17.41 12.32
C GLY A 271 40.76 16.81 11.40
N TYR A 272 40.45 16.76 10.10
CA TYR A 272 41.39 16.36 9.04
C TYR A 272 42.59 17.31 8.93
N ASP A 273 42.42 18.55 9.42
CA ASP A 273 43.41 19.61 9.60
C ASP A 273 44.16 19.52 10.94
N SER A 274 43.99 18.41 11.67
CA SER A 274 44.50 18.18 13.04
C SER A 274 43.99 19.15 14.11
N LYS A 275 43.00 20.00 13.81
CA LYS A 275 42.45 20.97 14.78
C LYS A 275 41.35 20.32 15.62
N LEU A 276 41.38 20.57 16.93
CA LEU A 276 40.31 20.18 17.84
C LEU A 276 39.07 21.03 17.59
N ARG A 277 37.90 20.39 17.53
CA ARG A 277 36.59 21.04 17.32
C ARG A 277 35.62 20.53 18.38
N GLN A 278 35.14 21.41 19.26
CA GLN A 278 34.23 21.02 20.36
C GLN A 278 32.84 20.67 19.80
N TYR A 279 32.28 19.53 20.23
CA TYR A 279 30.92 19.11 19.84
C TYR A 279 29.92 19.17 21.00
N GLY A 280 30.39 19.28 22.25
CA GLY A 280 29.56 19.45 23.42
C GLY A 280 30.27 19.05 24.71
N GLU A 281 29.51 19.09 25.80
CA GLU A 281 29.97 18.73 27.15
C GLU A 281 29.06 17.65 27.74
N ILE A 282 29.56 16.88 28.70
CA ILE A 282 28.82 15.82 29.38
C ILE A 282 29.03 15.97 30.88
N ALA A 283 27.95 16.21 31.63
CA ALA A 283 27.93 16.25 33.09
C ALA A 283 28.33 14.89 33.70
N PRO A 284 28.74 14.83 34.99
CA PRO A 284 28.97 13.57 35.70
C PRO A 284 27.76 12.63 35.60
N GLY A 285 27.99 11.35 35.27
CA GLY A 285 26.95 10.35 35.04
C GLY A 285 26.15 10.52 33.74
N GLY A 286 26.36 11.60 32.98
CA GLY A 286 25.63 11.90 31.75
C GLY A 286 26.05 11.02 30.56
N THR A 287 25.18 10.97 29.55
CA THR A 287 25.47 10.33 28.26
C THR A 287 25.18 11.28 27.09
N ARG A 288 25.84 11.04 25.95
CA ARG A 288 25.62 11.77 24.70
C ARG A 288 25.69 10.85 23.49
N LYS A 289 24.58 10.71 22.77
CA LYS A 289 24.51 10.16 21.41
C LYS A 289 25.10 11.17 20.43
N GLN A 290 26.11 10.77 19.65
CA GLN A 290 26.84 11.65 18.73
C GLN A 290 27.14 10.91 17.42
N THR A 291 26.65 11.44 16.30
CA THR A 291 27.04 10.99 14.96
C THR A 291 28.48 11.43 14.67
N THR A 292 29.27 10.55 14.07
CA THR A 292 30.66 10.80 13.67
C THR A 292 31.07 9.89 12.51
N TYR A 293 32.35 9.85 12.16
CA TYR A 293 32.90 9.00 11.10
C TYR A 293 33.57 7.74 11.67
N SER A 294 33.66 6.67 10.88
CA SER A 294 34.56 5.55 11.15
C SER A 294 36.01 6.05 11.20
N GLU A 295 36.82 5.51 12.11
CA GLU A 295 38.23 5.91 12.30
C GLU A 295 38.44 7.40 12.61
N ALA A 296 37.40 8.05 13.13
CA ALA A 296 37.49 9.37 13.74
C ALA A 296 38.23 9.29 15.09
N SER A 297 39.09 10.27 15.35
CA SER A 297 39.68 10.47 16.67
C SER A 297 38.88 11.49 17.48
N TRP A 298 38.65 11.15 18.74
CA TRP A 298 37.89 11.95 19.69
C TRP A 298 38.70 12.14 20.97
N VAL A 299 39.03 13.40 21.29
CA VAL A 299 39.70 13.78 22.54
C VAL A 299 38.67 14.20 23.58
N VAL A 300 38.93 13.83 24.83
CA VAL A 300 38.14 14.21 25.99
C VAL A 300 39.01 15.06 26.91
N THR A 301 38.53 16.23 27.31
CA THR A 301 39.22 17.14 28.23
C THR A 301 38.41 17.38 29.50
N ASP A 302 39.05 17.93 30.52
CA ASP A 302 38.34 18.60 31.60
C ASP A 302 37.75 19.96 31.14
N LYS A 303 37.08 20.66 32.07
CA LYS A 303 36.51 22.00 31.85
C LYS A 303 37.55 23.07 31.45
N ASN A 304 38.82 22.88 31.80
CA ASN A 304 39.93 23.80 31.52
C ASN A 304 40.68 23.43 30.21
N ASP A 305 40.07 22.57 29.37
CA ASP A 305 40.62 22.07 28.11
C ASP A 305 41.90 21.21 28.26
N LYS A 306 42.20 20.74 29.48
CA LYS A 306 43.31 19.81 29.71
C LYS A 306 42.93 18.39 29.23
N PRO A 307 43.69 17.75 28.34
CA PRO A 307 43.37 16.41 27.85
C PRO A 307 43.40 15.38 28.98
N LEU A 308 42.38 14.51 28.99
CA LEU A 308 42.23 13.38 29.92
C LEU A 308 42.52 12.05 29.23
N GLY A 309 42.22 11.97 27.93
CA GLY A 309 42.37 10.79 27.07
C GLY A 309 41.62 10.95 25.74
N ARG A 310 41.65 9.90 24.93
CA ARG A 310 40.98 9.82 23.63
C ARG A 310 40.32 8.46 23.37
N PHE A 311 39.46 8.45 22.37
CA PHE A 311 38.98 7.27 21.67
C PHE A 311 39.41 7.33 20.20
N LEU A 312 39.49 6.17 19.57
CA LEU A 312 39.47 5.98 18.12
C LEU A 312 38.25 5.13 17.79
N THR A 313 37.44 5.55 16.80
CA THR A 313 36.21 4.85 16.45
C THR A 313 36.45 3.72 15.45
N GLY A 314 35.67 2.64 15.53
CA GLY A 314 35.67 1.57 14.52
C GLY A 314 34.65 1.82 13.40
N TYR A 315 34.35 0.78 12.63
CA TYR A 315 33.35 0.78 11.55
C TYR A 315 31.92 0.41 11.99
N LYS A 316 31.66 0.36 13.29
CA LYS A 316 30.37 -0.03 13.89
C LYS A 316 29.98 0.99 14.95
N GLU A 317 28.68 1.08 15.24
CA GLU A 317 28.18 1.83 16.39
C GLU A 317 28.85 1.34 17.69
N ALA A 318 29.06 2.25 18.63
CA ALA A 318 29.84 1.96 19.82
C ALA A 318 29.49 2.83 21.03
N LYS A 319 29.86 2.36 22.22
CA LYS A 319 29.82 3.10 23.48
C LYS A 319 31.23 3.55 23.87
N ALA A 320 31.40 4.82 24.19
CA ALA A 320 32.66 5.44 24.58
C ALA A 320 32.63 5.79 26.07
N ILE A 321 33.13 4.88 26.92
CA ILE A 321 33.06 5.01 28.38
C ILE A 321 34.27 5.80 28.87
N ILE A 322 34.03 7.04 29.29
CA ILE A 322 35.04 7.91 29.91
C ILE A 322 35.16 7.45 31.37
N PRO A 323 36.33 6.96 31.81
CA PRO A 323 36.46 6.29 33.10
C PRO A 323 36.31 7.26 34.27
N ALA A 324 36.01 6.70 35.44
CA ALA A 324 36.21 7.39 36.70
C ALA A 324 37.71 7.71 36.87
N LYS A 325 37.98 8.99 37.16
CA LYS A 325 39.22 9.56 37.66
C LYS A 325 38.84 10.50 38.81
#